data_AF-A0A0N4ZCX7-F1
#
_entry.id   AF-A0A0N4ZCX7-F1
#
_cell.length_a   1.000
_cell.length_b   1.000
_cell.length_c   1.000
_cell.angle_alpha   90.00
_cell.angle_beta   90.00
_cell.angle_gamma   90.00
#
_symmetry.space_group_name_H-M   'P 1'
#
loop_
_entity.id
_entity.type
_entity.pdbx_description
1 polymer ?
#
loop_
_entity_poly.entity_id
_entity_poly.type
_entity_poly.pdbx_seq_one_letter_code
_entity_poly.pdbx_strand_id
1 'polypeptide(L)'
;MANLLSEAEEITHSLVSTASTGTSIQIEEDDNSTNSFIREHNKLPSERYKAFIAFLLCALSAFGNTVILSYVHDFRPTSPPLPDISFSLTPYAPYLLYYNEFIMVSLSLSALVICILHRYRWILLRRLFIITAILYMGRMLTLLFTTLPNADPNYPCAPRFTDQNRTISGVLGRAVKVFFGAGLQVNGDSNLCGDYIYSGHTVILVISTLFINEYSPSKWKYIQYITWPITFTGIAFLLISRGHYTIDVAISYWLTTRLFWEYHTFAANQYLRNDQSKDNHFRKYGWLFICRIMETNIHTNIPEEFDNPIKNIKILLFRRTTVDLPLHN
;
A
#
# COMPACT_ATOMS: atom_id res chain seq x y z
N MET A 1 -55.53 35.02 9.85
CA MET A 1 -54.93 33.86 9.13
C MET A 1 -55.16 33.91 7.62
N ALA A 2 -56.24 34.54 7.10
CA ALA A 2 -56.44 34.70 5.66
C ALA A 2 -55.54 35.77 4.98
N ASN A 3 -55.18 36.85 5.70
CA ASN A 3 -54.35 37.92 5.09
C ASN A 3 -52.86 37.57 4.93
N LEU A 4 -52.32 36.64 5.73
CA LEU A 4 -50.91 36.21 5.63
C LEU A 4 -50.67 35.23 4.47
N LEU A 5 -51.71 34.52 4.01
CA LEU A 5 -51.62 33.64 2.84
C LEU A 5 -51.68 34.43 1.53
N SER A 6 -52.47 35.52 1.49
CA SER A 6 -52.54 36.42 0.33
C SER A 6 -51.23 37.18 0.09
N GLU A 7 -50.54 37.61 1.15
CA GLU A 7 -49.25 38.30 1.04
C GLU A 7 -48.11 37.36 0.58
N ALA A 8 -48.17 36.07 0.97
CA ALA A 8 -47.19 35.08 0.54
C ALA A 8 -47.35 34.69 -0.95
N GLU A 9 -48.58 34.66 -1.46
CA GLU A 9 -48.85 34.31 -2.86
C GLU A 9 -48.41 35.44 -3.83
N GLU A 10 -48.59 36.70 -3.43
CA GLU A 10 -48.18 37.88 -4.22
C GLU A 10 -46.64 38.04 -4.30
N ILE A 11 -45.91 37.72 -3.23
CA ILE A 11 -44.43 37.70 -3.20
C ILE A 11 -43.87 36.57 -4.08
N THR A 12 -44.54 35.42 -4.12
CA THR A 12 -44.10 34.26 -4.91
C THR A 12 -44.28 34.50 -6.41
N HIS A 13 -45.36 35.16 -6.82
CA HIS A 13 -45.59 35.55 -8.23
C HIS A 13 -44.63 36.66 -8.71
N SER A 14 -44.25 37.60 -7.83
CA SER A 14 -43.27 38.66 -8.12
C SER A 14 -41.86 38.11 -8.36
N LEU A 15 -41.40 37.15 -7.54
CA LEU A 15 -40.09 36.50 -7.67
C LEU A 15 -39.97 35.60 -8.91
N VAL A 16 -41.06 34.91 -9.28
CA VAL A 16 -41.11 34.10 -10.51
C VAL A 16 -41.11 34.97 -11.77
N SER A 17 -41.75 36.15 -11.73
CA SER A 17 -41.76 37.08 -12.87
C SER A 17 -40.42 37.80 -13.07
N THR A 18 -39.69 38.12 -12.00
CA THR A 18 -38.36 38.76 -12.11
C THR A 18 -37.24 37.79 -12.48
N ALA A 19 -37.42 36.49 -12.26
CA ALA A 19 -36.51 35.46 -12.76
C ALA A 19 -36.65 35.21 -14.29
N SER A 20 -37.70 35.71 -14.94
CA SER A 20 -37.95 35.52 -16.38
C SER A 20 -37.38 36.61 -17.29
N THR A 21 -36.79 37.67 -16.73
CA THR A 21 -36.28 38.82 -17.51
C THR A 21 -34.80 39.05 -17.25
N GLY A 22 -33.96 38.11 -17.68
CA GLY A 22 -32.52 38.21 -17.54
C GLY A 22 -31.80 37.26 -18.46
N THR A 23 -31.62 37.68 -19.72
CA THR A 23 -30.76 37.03 -20.73
C THR A 23 -31.11 35.58 -21.05
N SER A 24 -32.02 35.40 -22.01
CA SER A 24 -32.00 34.24 -22.90
C SER A 24 -30.69 34.24 -23.71
N ILE A 25 -29.58 33.86 -23.05
CA ILE A 25 -28.47 33.24 -23.75
C ILE A 25 -29.02 31.88 -24.15
N GLN A 26 -29.27 31.70 -25.44
CA GLN A 26 -29.38 30.37 -26.00
C GLN A 26 -28.06 29.65 -25.69
N ILE A 27 -28.04 28.90 -24.59
CA ILE A 27 -27.08 27.82 -24.41
C ILE A 27 -27.59 26.74 -25.36
N GLU A 28 -27.20 26.87 -26.62
CA GLU A 28 -27.09 25.70 -27.49
C GLU A 28 -26.21 24.72 -26.71
N GLU A 29 -26.83 23.59 -26.37
CA GLU A 29 -26.32 22.54 -25.51
C GLU A 29 -25.06 21.95 -26.15
N ASP A 30 -23.93 22.61 -25.93
CA ASP A 30 -22.60 22.11 -26.27
C ASP A 30 -22.19 21.12 -25.17
N ASP A 31 -23.02 20.08 -25.03
CA ASP A 31 -22.83 18.93 -24.14
C ASP A 31 -21.46 18.29 -24.41
N ASN A 32 -20.99 18.38 -25.65
CA ASN A 32 -19.70 17.86 -26.05
C ASN A 32 -18.55 18.73 -25.54
N SER A 33 -18.68 20.06 -25.60
CA SER A 33 -17.73 21.03 -25.03
C SER A 33 -17.65 20.88 -23.51
N THR A 34 -18.78 20.90 -22.81
CA THR A 34 -18.83 20.81 -21.33
C THR A 34 -18.31 19.45 -20.85
N ASN A 35 -18.71 18.34 -21.49
CA ASN A 35 -18.14 17.03 -21.19
C ASN A 35 -16.66 16.94 -21.54
N SER A 36 -16.18 17.60 -22.60
CA SER A 36 -14.75 17.63 -22.96
C SER A 36 -13.91 18.42 -21.95
N PHE A 37 -14.39 19.57 -21.48
CA PHE A 37 -13.77 20.37 -20.44
C PHE A 37 -13.76 19.64 -19.09
N ILE A 38 -14.88 19.01 -18.70
CA ILE A 38 -14.96 18.16 -17.49
C ILE A 38 -14.02 16.96 -17.62
N ARG A 39 -13.92 16.33 -18.80
CA ARG A 39 -13.05 15.18 -19.06
C ARG A 39 -11.56 15.54 -19.07
N GLU A 40 -11.19 16.72 -19.54
CA GLU A 40 -9.82 17.22 -19.42
C GLU A 40 -9.47 17.52 -17.95
N HIS A 41 -10.37 18.16 -17.20
CA HIS A 41 -10.16 18.47 -15.79
C HIS A 41 -10.12 17.22 -14.89
N ASN A 42 -10.75 16.12 -15.32
CA ASN A 42 -10.75 14.82 -14.65
C ASN A 42 -9.60 13.89 -15.06
N LYS A 43 -8.71 14.34 -15.96
CA LYS A 43 -7.59 13.52 -16.43
C LYS A 43 -6.48 13.48 -15.40
N LEU A 44 -6.48 12.42 -14.59
CA LEU A 44 -5.45 12.16 -13.59
C LEU A 44 -4.05 12.06 -14.23
N PRO A 45 -3.07 12.89 -13.83
CA PRO A 45 -1.73 12.85 -14.39
C PRO A 45 -0.99 11.59 -13.91
N SER A 46 -0.26 10.95 -14.83
CA SER A 46 0.47 9.71 -14.51
C SER A 46 1.69 9.89 -13.60
N GLU A 47 2.25 11.11 -13.51
CA GLU A 47 3.32 11.53 -12.58
C GLU A 47 4.39 10.45 -12.27
N ARG A 48 5.00 9.86 -13.31
CA ARG A 48 5.91 8.71 -13.16
C ARG A 48 7.08 8.96 -12.21
N TYR A 49 7.58 10.20 -12.17
CA TYR A 49 8.67 10.58 -11.27
C TYR A 49 8.29 10.44 -9.78
N LYS A 50 7.03 10.72 -9.41
CA LYS A 50 6.55 10.54 -8.04
C LYS A 50 6.48 9.07 -7.66
N ALA A 51 6.04 8.22 -8.60
CA ALA A 51 6.05 6.77 -8.42
C ALA A 51 7.49 6.23 -8.26
N PHE A 52 8.45 6.77 -9.01
CA PHE A 52 9.86 6.42 -8.87
C PHE A 52 10.45 6.85 -7.52
N ILE A 53 10.16 8.07 -7.06
CA ILE A 53 10.57 8.52 -5.71
C ILE A 53 9.97 7.62 -4.63
N ALA A 54 8.68 7.29 -4.74
CA ALA A 54 8.01 6.38 -3.82
C ALA A 54 8.66 5.00 -3.80
N PHE A 55 9.01 4.45 -4.97
CA PHE A 55 9.76 3.20 -5.09
C PHE A 55 11.12 3.27 -4.37
N LEU A 56 11.89 4.34 -4.57
CA LEU A 56 13.18 4.52 -3.89
C LEU A 56 13.03 4.61 -2.37
N LEU A 57 12.02 5.32 -1.88
CA LEU A 57 11.72 5.40 -0.45
C LEU A 57 11.34 4.02 0.12
N CYS A 58 10.52 3.26 -0.60
CA CYS A 58 10.16 1.89 -0.21
C CYS A 58 11.38 0.96 -0.21
N ALA A 59 12.22 1.02 -1.23
CA ALA A 59 13.44 0.23 -1.33
C ALA A 59 14.42 0.57 -0.20
N LEU A 60 14.59 1.87 0.11
CA LEU A 60 15.43 2.33 1.21
C LEU A 60 14.89 1.87 2.57
N SER A 61 13.58 1.99 2.82
CA SER A 61 12.96 1.49 4.06
C SER A 61 13.09 -0.03 4.18
N ALA A 62 12.87 -0.77 3.09
CA ALA A 62 13.02 -2.23 3.08
C ALA A 62 14.47 -2.64 3.34
N PHE A 63 15.43 -1.97 2.70
CA PHE A 63 16.86 -2.22 2.90
C PHE A 63 17.29 -1.87 4.33
N GLY A 64 16.90 -0.70 4.83
CA GLY A 64 17.15 -0.30 6.22
C GLY A 64 16.61 -1.33 7.21
N ASN A 65 15.44 -1.90 6.94
CA ASN A 65 14.87 -2.95 7.77
C ASN A 65 15.70 -4.24 7.75
N THR A 66 16.26 -4.63 6.60
CA THR A 66 17.21 -5.75 6.53
C THR A 66 18.52 -5.47 7.26
N VAL A 67 18.98 -4.21 7.27
CA VAL A 67 20.18 -3.79 8.01
C VAL A 67 19.93 -3.85 9.52
N ILE A 68 18.82 -3.29 10.01
CA ILE A 68 18.45 -3.34 11.43
C ILE A 68 18.23 -4.78 11.87
N LEU A 69 17.51 -5.60 11.10
CA LEU A 69 17.33 -7.01 11.42
C LEU A 69 18.66 -7.77 11.44
N SER A 70 19.55 -7.48 10.48
CA SER A 70 20.91 -8.03 10.50
C SER A 70 21.63 -7.62 11.76
N TYR A 71 21.58 -6.35 12.18
CA TYR A 71 22.22 -5.91 13.41
C TYR A 71 21.64 -6.60 14.66
N VAL A 72 20.32 -6.52 14.84
CA VAL A 72 19.56 -7.09 15.97
C VAL A 72 19.74 -8.60 16.12
N HIS A 73 19.92 -9.30 15.00
CA HIS A 73 20.12 -10.75 14.99
C HIS A 73 21.22 -11.20 15.96
N ASP A 74 22.32 -10.47 16.05
CA ASP A 74 23.44 -10.85 16.90
C ASP A 74 23.18 -10.56 18.39
N PHE A 75 22.28 -9.62 18.69
CA PHE A 75 21.93 -9.16 20.05
C PHE A 75 20.69 -9.80 20.66
N ARG A 76 19.99 -10.65 19.88
CA ARG A 76 18.76 -11.29 20.34
C ARG A 76 18.99 -12.12 21.63
N PRO A 77 18.09 -12.06 22.62
CA PRO A 77 18.20 -12.87 23.83
C PRO A 77 18.08 -14.37 23.51
N THR A 78 18.79 -15.19 24.28
CA THR A 78 18.78 -16.66 24.19
C THR A 78 17.86 -17.33 25.20
N SER A 79 17.01 -16.55 25.87
CA SER A 79 16.02 -17.06 26.81
C SER A 79 14.94 -17.89 26.09
N PRO A 80 14.18 -18.73 26.82
CA PRO A 80 13.04 -19.43 26.24
C PRO A 80 11.99 -18.47 25.66
N PRO A 81 11.14 -18.96 24.74
CA PRO A 81 10.06 -18.18 24.15
C PRO A 81 9.09 -17.69 25.22
N LEU A 82 8.51 -16.52 24.98
CA LEU A 82 7.50 -15.96 25.87
C LEU A 82 6.19 -16.77 25.77
N PRO A 83 5.39 -16.82 26.85
CA PRO A 83 4.06 -17.43 26.79
C PRO A 83 3.19 -16.72 25.76
N ASP A 84 2.60 -17.48 24.83
CA ASP A 84 1.74 -16.96 23.78
C ASP A 84 0.50 -17.84 23.62
N ILE A 85 -0.65 -17.21 23.36
CA ILE A 85 -1.94 -17.89 23.26
C ILE A 85 -2.01 -18.87 22.08
N SER A 86 -1.34 -18.57 20.96
CA SER A 86 -1.33 -19.50 19.82
C SER A 86 -0.54 -20.76 20.16
N PHE A 87 0.54 -20.63 20.93
CA PHE A 87 1.43 -21.75 21.25
C PHE A 87 0.78 -22.73 22.23
N SER A 88 -0.17 -22.27 23.06
CA SER A 88 -0.93 -23.13 23.95
C SER A 88 -2.11 -23.84 23.27
N LEU A 89 -2.66 -23.26 22.21
CA LEU A 89 -3.85 -23.79 21.53
C LEU A 89 -3.54 -24.69 20.33
N THR A 90 -2.37 -24.55 19.71
CA THR A 90 -2.07 -25.19 18.42
C THR A 90 -0.85 -26.13 18.50
N PRO A 91 -0.87 -27.25 17.75
CA PRO A 91 0.30 -28.12 17.65
C PRO A 91 1.42 -27.42 16.88
N TYR A 92 2.67 -27.71 17.22
CA TYR A 92 3.82 -27.16 16.51
C TYR A 92 4.01 -27.86 15.15
N ALA A 93 3.98 -27.10 14.07
CA ALA A 93 4.20 -27.60 12.71
C ALA A 93 5.08 -26.63 11.89
N PRO A 94 6.42 -26.77 11.93
CA PRO A 94 7.35 -25.78 11.34
C PRO A 94 7.26 -25.68 9.81
N TYR A 95 6.91 -26.78 9.13
CA TYR A 95 6.76 -26.79 7.67
C TYR A 95 5.64 -25.86 7.16
N LEU A 96 4.70 -25.44 8.01
CA LEU A 96 3.65 -24.49 7.64
C LEU A 96 4.18 -23.10 7.31
N LEU A 97 5.37 -22.74 7.81
CA LEU A 97 6.00 -21.46 7.50
C LEU A 97 6.29 -21.31 5.99
N TYR A 98 6.71 -22.40 5.34
CA TYR A 98 6.90 -22.45 3.89
C TYR A 98 5.60 -22.14 3.12
N TYR A 99 4.47 -22.72 3.55
CA TYR A 99 3.18 -22.47 2.92
C TYR A 99 2.69 -21.04 3.16
N ASN A 100 2.94 -20.47 4.34
CA ASN A 100 2.69 -19.06 4.60
C ASN A 100 3.49 -18.16 3.65
N GLU A 101 4.80 -18.39 3.49
CA GLU A 101 5.64 -17.61 2.58
C GLU A 101 5.17 -17.74 1.13
N PHE A 102 4.77 -18.93 0.70
CA PHE A 102 4.20 -19.15 -0.62
C PHE A 102 2.90 -18.36 -0.84
N ILE A 103 1.98 -18.37 0.14
CA ILE A 103 0.75 -17.58 0.10
C ILE A 103 1.07 -16.08 0.04
N MET A 104 2.00 -15.62 0.86
CA MET A 104 2.45 -14.23 0.91
C MET A 104 2.97 -13.77 -0.45
N VAL A 105 3.92 -14.50 -1.05
CA VAL A 105 4.47 -14.16 -2.37
C VAL A 105 3.38 -14.18 -3.44
N SER A 106 2.47 -15.16 -3.39
CA SER A 106 1.36 -15.27 -4.35
C SER A 106 0.39 -14.09 -4.27
N LEU A 107 0.01 -13.67 -3.07
CA LEU A 107 -0.85 -12.50 -2.86
C LEU A 107 -0.14 -11.20 -3.27
N SER A 108 1.14 -11.03 -2.93
CA SER A 108 1.91 -9.86 -3.34
C SER A 108 2.06 -9.75 -4.85
N LEU A 109 2.32 -10.87 -5.53
CA LEU A 109 2.36 -10.90 -7.00
C LEU A 109 0.99 -10.55 -7.59
N SER A 110 -0.09 -11.09 -7.03
CA SER A 110 -1.46 -10.79 -7.48
C SER A 110 -1.80 -9.30 -7.31
N ALA A 111 -1.45 -8.70 -6.17
CA ALA A 111 -1.63 -7.27 -5.93
C ALA A 111 -0.83 -6.41 -6.92
N LEU A 112 0.43 -6.79 -7.21
CA LEU A 112 1.26 -6.11 -8.20
C LEU A 112 0.68 -6.22 -9.62
N VAL A 113 0.16 -7.38 -10.00
CA VAL A 113 -0.50 -7.60 -11.29
C VAL A 113 -1.71 -6.68 -11.42
N ILE A 114 -2.58 -6.61 -10.40
CA ILE A 114 -3.71 -5.68 -10.40
C ILE A 114 -3.24 -4.24 -10.56
N CYS A 115 -2.21 -3.82 -9.81
CA CYS A 115 -1.66 -2.47 -9.92
C CYS A 115 -1.14 -2.17 -11.34
N ILE A 116 -0.43 -3.10 -11.98
CA ILE A 116 0.17 -2.92 -13.30
C ILE A 116 -0.86 -2.92 -14.43
N LEU A 117 -1.91 -3.74 -14.30
CA LEU A 117 -3.01 -3.82 -15.28
C LEU A 117 -4.03 -2.69 -15.14
N HIS A 118 -3.98 -1.92 -14.05
CA HIS A 118 -4.85 -0.77 -13.86
C HIS A 118 -4.47 0.38 -14.82
N ARG A 119 -5.46 1.09 -15.38
CA ARG A 119 -5.24 2.25 -16.25
C ARG A 119 -4.38 3.32 -15.58
N TYR A 120 -4.61 3.52 -14.29
CA TYR A 120 -3.90 4.49 -13.43
C TYR A 120 -2.72 3.88 -12.63
N ARG A 121 -2.08 2.81 -13.15
CA ARG A 121 -1.01 2.04 -12.47
C ARG A 121 0.04 2.85 -11.71
N TRP A 122 0.47 3.99 -12.24
CA TRP A 122 1.52 4.80 -11.62
C TRP A 122 1.07 5.43 -10.30
N ILE A 123 -0.22 5.77 -10.20
CA ILE A 123 -0.83 6.25 -8.97
C ILE A 123 -0.93 5.11 -7.97
N LEU A 124 -1.42 3.94 -8.39
CA LEU A 124 -1.56 2.77 -7.51
C LEU A 124 -0.20 2.32 -6.96
N LEU A 125 0.82 2.19 -7.83
CA LEU A 125 2.18 1.83 -7.44
C LEU A 125 2.78 2.86 -6.47
N ARG A 126 2.56 4.16 -6.72
CA ARG A 126 2.98 5.22 -5.80
C ARG A 126 2.36 5.04 -4.41
N ARG A 127 1.05 4.78 -4.34
CA ARG A 127 0.33 4.55 -3.08
C ARG A 127 0.85 3.30 -2.36
N LEU A 128 1.02 2.20 -3.09
CA LEU A 128 1.56 0.95 -2.57
C LEU A 128 2.94 1.15 -1.95
N PHE A 129 3.85 1.81 -2.67
CA PHE A 129 5.20 2.03 -2.19
C PHE A 129 5.27 2.99 -1.00
N ILE A 130 4.47 4.07 -0.96
CA ILE A 130 4.46 4.99 0.19
C ILE A 130 3.94 4.31 1.45
N ILE A 131 2.81 3.61 1.36
CA ILE A 131 2.21 2.92 2.51
C ILE A 131 3.21 1.86 3.02
N THR A 132 3.78 1.06 2.11
CA THR A 132 4.79 0.05 2.47
C THR A 132 6.02 0.69 3.12
N ALA A 133 6.52 1.81 2.58
CA ALA A 133 7.69 2.51 3.13
C ALA A 133 7.45 2.98 4.58
N ILE A 134 6.26 3.48 4.89
CA ILE A 134 5.89 3.93 6.24
C ILE A 134 5.76 2.74 7.20
N LEU A 135 5.13 1.64 6.78
CA LEU A 135 5.02 0.42 7.60
C LEU A 135 6.41 -0.14 7.95
N TYR A 136 7.31 -0.21 6.96
CA TYR A 136 8.68 -0.67 7.17
C TYR A 136 9.50 0.30 8.02
N MET A 137 9.23 1.60 7.96
CA MET A 137 9.83 2.58 8.88
C MET A 137 9.43 2.31 10.33
N GLY A 138 8.14 2.04 10.58
CA GLY A 138 7.67 1.64 11.91
C GLY A 138 8.34 0.35 12.39
N ARG A 139 8.53 -0.63 11.49
CA ARG A 139 9.20 -1.91 11.78
C ARG A 139 10.67 -1.73 12.17
N MET A 140 11.39 -0.87 11.46
CA MET A 140 12.77 -0.54 11.81
C MET A 140 12.87 0.00 13.23
N LEU A 141 11.99 0.91 13.62
CA LEU A 141 11.99 1.50 14.97
C LEU A 141 11.68 0.46 16.04
N THR A 142 10.69 -0.41 15.83
CA THR A 142 10.34 -1.45 16.81
C THR A 142 11.47 -2.45 17.01
N LEU A 143 12.14 -2.88 15.93
CA LEU A 143 13.26 -3.81 16.01
C LEU A 143 14.49 -3.17 16.67
N LEU A 144 14.72 -1.88 16.42
CA LEU A 144 15.82 -1.14 17.03
C LEU A 144 15.64 -0.95 18.54
N PHE A 145 14.41 -0.68 18.99
CA PHE A 145 14.14 -0.38 20.39
C PHE A 145 14.11 -1.63 21.26
N THR A 146 13.49 -2.71 20.79
CA THR A 146 13.31 -3.92 21.61
C THR A 146 13.46 -5.16 20.76
N THR A 147 14.18 -6.15 21.29
CA THR A 147 14.40 -7.44 20.64
C THR A 147 13.86 -8.53 21.55
N LEU A 148 13.05 -9.43 21.01
CA LEU A 148 12.45 -10.52 21.78
C LEU A 148 13.15 -11.86 21.51
N PRO A 149 12.99 -12.84 22.42
CA PRO A 149 13.50 -14.18 22.21
C PRO A 149 12.78 -14.87 21.06
N ASN A 150 13.45 -15.85 20.46
CA ASN A 150 12.88 -16.61 19.36
C ASN A 150 11.56 -17.29 19.74
N ALA A 151 10.53 -17.13 18.90
CA ALA A 151 9.24 -17.80 19.06
C ALA A 151 9.36 -19.32 18.89
N ASP A 152 10.14 -19.76 17.91
CA ASP A 152 10.53 -21.15 17.73
C ASP A 152 11.98 -21.39 18.21
N PRO A 153 12.18 -22.18 19.28
CA PRO A 153 13.51 -22.55 19.77
C PRO A 153 14.33 -23.37 18.77
N ASN A 154 13.68 -24.13 17.88
CA ASN A 154 14.32 -25.04 16.94
C ASN A 154 14.57 -24.40 15.57
N TYR A 155 14.25 -23.11 15.43
CA TYR A 155 14.37 -22.43 14.15
C TYR A 155 15.85 -22.29 13.73
N PRO A 156 16.21 -22.72 12.49
CA PRO A 156 17.59 -22.68 12.02
C PRO A 156 18.01 -21.23 11.77
N CYS A 157 18.70 -20.64 12.74
CA CYS A 157 19.24 -19.29 12.65
C CYS A 157 20.65 -19.30 12.06
N ALA A 158 20.96 -18.31 11.23
CA ALA A 158 22.33 -18.03 10.78
C ALA A 158 23.28 -17.85 11.99
N PRO A 159 24.59 -18.15 11.81
CA PRO A 159 25.57 -17.93 12.86
C PRO A 159 25.68 -16.43 13.20
N ARG A 160 25.85 -16.14 14.49
CA ARG A 160 26.07 -14.78 14.98
C ARG A 160 27.47 -14.30 14.63
N PHE A 161 27.63 -13.02 14.36
CA PHE A 161 28.97 -12.43 14.32
C PHE A 161 29.54 -12.35 15.74
N THR A 162 30.73 -12.94 15.95
CA THR A 162 31.57 -12.73 17.13
C THR A 162 32.05 -11.28 17.18
N ASP A 163 32.38 -10.74 18.36
CA ASP A 163 32.78 -9.34 18.53
C ASP A 163 33.98 -8.92 17.65
N GLN A 164 34.89 -9.85 17.32
CA GLN A 164 36.02 -9.60 16.41
C GLN A 164 35.60 -9.53 14.92
N ASN A 165 34.50 -10.19 14.53
CA ASN A 165 34.01 -10.27 13.14
C ASN A 165 32.80 -9.35 12.88
N ARG A 166 32.25 -8.70 13.92
CA ARG A 166 31.11 -7.77 13.82
C ARG A 166 31.56 -6.41 13.27
N THR A 167 32.00 -6.41 12.01
CA THR A 167 32.30 -5.18 11.27
C THR A 167 31.03 -4.62 10.62
N ILE A 168 30.97 -3.29 10.43
CA ILE A 168 29.86 -2.63 9.72
C ILE A 168 29.70 -3.22 8.31
N SER A 169 30.81 -3.49 7.62
CA SER A 169 30.82 -4.13 6.31
C SER A 169 30.26 -5.55 6.34
N GLY A 170 30.53 -6.33 7.40
CA GLY A 170 29.96 -7.67 7.59
C GLY A 170 28.44 -7.65 7.76
N VAL A 171 27.92 -6.75 8.61
CA VAL A 171 26.47 -6.57 8.81
C VAL A 171 25.80 -6.11 7.52
N LEU A 172 26.39 -5.15 6.81
CA LEU A 172 25.88 -4.65 5.54
C LEU A 172 25.91 -5.73 4.45
N GLY A 173 26.97 -6.53 4.37
CA GLY A 173 27.07 -7.65 3.43
C GLY A 173 25.99 -8.71 3.67
N ARG A 174 25.72 -9.04 4.94
CA ARG A 174 24.60 -9.91 5.33
C ARG A 174 23.25 -9.32 4.92
N ALA A 175 23.04 -8.03 5.18
CA ALA A 175 21.81 -7.33 4.81
C ALA A 175 21.59 -7.33 3.29
N VAL A 176 22.62 -7.05 2.49
CA VAL A 176 22.57 -7.10 1.02
C VAL A 176 22.17 -8.49 0.53
N LYS A 177 22.79 -9.55 1.07
CA LYS A 177 22.45 -10.94 0.71
C LYS A 177 20.98 -11.26 0.98
N VAL A 178 20.46 -10.86 2.14
CA VAL A 178 19.06 -11.11 2.54
C VAL A 178 18.08 -10.26 1.74
N PHE A 179 18.43 -8.99 1.47
CA PHE A 179 17.61 -8.07 0.69
C PHE A 179 17.35 -8.58 -0.73
N PHE A 180 18.38 -9.07 -1.42
CA PHE A 180 18.23 -9.66 -2.75
C PHE A 180 17.56 -11.04 -2.74
N GLY A 181 17.60 -11.76 -1.60
CA GLY A 181 16.80 -12.96 -1.36
C GLY A 181 15.33 -12.69 -1.07
N ALA A 182 14.87 -11.43 -1.18
CA ALA A 182 13.52 -10.96 -0.88
C ALA A 182 13.04 -11.28 0.56
N GLY A 183 13.97 -11.58 1.47
CA GLY A 183 13.65 -11.96 2.85
C GLY A 183 12.95 -13.31 3.01
N LEU A 184 12.94 -14.18 1.98
CA LEU A 184 12.35 -15.52 2.03
C LEU A 184 13.33 -16.55 2.58
N GLN A 185 12.82 -17.60 3.23
CA GLN A 185 13.62 -18.64 3.92
C GLN A 185 14.18 -19.73 3.00
N VAL A 186 14.54 -19.39 1.75
CA VAL A 186 14.81 -20.37 0.69
C VAL A 186 16.10 -21.18 0.93
N ASN A 187 17.02 -20.72 1.78
CA ASN A 187 18.23 -21.46 2.16
C ASN A 187 18.54 -21.28 3.66
N GLY A 188 18.47 -22.38 4.42
CA GLY A 188 18.57 -22.40 5.89
C GLY A 188 19.83 -21.75 6.49
N ASP A 189 20.90 -21.61 5.70
CA ASP A 189 22.18 -21.03 6.17
C ASP A 189 22.17 -19.50 6.32
N SER A 190 21.11 -18.82 5.86
CA SER A 190 21.03 -17.34 5.88
C SER A 190 19.81 -16.77 6.60
N ASN A 191 19.08 -17.58 7.36
CA ASN A 191 17.88 -17.14 8.06
C ASN A 191 18.23 -16.23 9.25
N LEU A 192 17.77 -14.98 9.17
CA LEU A 192 17.87 -14.03 10.28
C LEU A 192 16.78 -14.30 11.32
N CYS A 193 17.10 -13.98 12.57
CA CYS A 193 16.30 -14.23 13.76
C CYS A 193 16.28 -12.98 14.64
N GLY A 194 15.26 -12.83 15.48
CA GLY A 194 15.03 -11.60 16.25
C GLY A 194 14.03 -10.64 15.60
N ASP A 195 13.28 -11.11 14.59
CA ASP A 195 12.23 -10.36 13.90
C ASP A 195 10.89 -10.47 14.63
N TYR A 196 10.78 -9.93 15.84
CA TYR A 196 9.57 -10.04 16.67
C TYR A 196 9.05 -8.64 17.05
N ILE A 197 7.84 -8.54 17.58
CA ILE A 197 7.02 -7.33 17.83
C ILE A 197 6.27 -6.82 16.60
N TYR A 198 6.94 -6.71 15.44
CA TYR A 198 6.31 -6.18 14.23
C TYR A 198 6.57 -7.09 13.02
N SER A 199 5.59 -7.96 12.75
CA SER A 199 5.66 -9.00 11.72
C SER A 199 5.61 -8.45 10.30
N GLY A 200 6.73 -8.61 9.58
CA GLY A 200 6.80 -8.29 8.14
C GLY A 200 5.89 -9.17 7.28
N HIS A 201 5.76 -10.46 7.61
CA HIS A 201 4.89 -11.40 6.91
C HIS A 201 3.43 -10.93 6.94
N THR A 202 2.93 -10.59 8.13
CA THR A 202 1.55 -10.09 8.30
C THR A 202 1.35 -8.76 7.59
N VAL A 203 2.31 -7.84 7.66
CA VAL A 203 2.24 -6.56 6.91
C VAL A 203 2.04 -6.83 5.42
N ILE A 204 2.87 -7.68 4.82
CA ILE A 204 2.83 -7.97 3.38
C ILE A 204 1.56 -8.72 2.99
N LEU A 205 1.12 -9.71 3.77
CA LEU A 205 -0.13 -10.42 3.55
C LEU A 205 -1.33 -9.45 3.56
N VAL A 206 -1.45 -8.64 4.60
CA VAL A 206 -2.59 -7.75 4.81
C VAL A 206 -2.59 -6.62 3.78
N ILE A 207 -1.45 -5.96 3.52
CA ILE A 207 -1.41 -4.89 2.52
C ILE A 207 -1.71 -5.41 1.12
N SER A 208 -1.20 -6.59 0.76
CA SER A 208 -1.50 -7.21 -0.55
C SER A 208 -2.99 -7.44 -0.70
N THR A 209 -3.64 -8.00 0.32
CA THR A 209 -5.09 -8.25 0.32
C THR A 209 -5.92 -6.97 0.29
N LEU A 210 -5.54 -5.94 1.05
CA LEU A 210 -6.21 -4.64 0.99
C LEU A 210 -6.10 -4.01 -0.40
N PHE A 211 -4.93 -4.04 -1.02
CA PHE A 211 -4.75 -3.52 -2.38
C PHE A 211 -5.54 -4.31 -3.43
N ILE A 212 -5.55 -5.64 -3.34
CA ILE A 212 -6.37 -6.48 -4.22
C ILE A 212 -7.84 -6.09 -4.09
N ASN A 213 -8.33 -5.93 -2.86
CA ASN A 213 -9.74 -5.69 -2.60
C ASN A 213 -10.19 -4.28 -2.99
N GLU A 214 -9.36 -3.27 -2.72
CA GLU A 214 -9.65 -1.86 -3.01
C GLU A 214 -9.60 -1.55 -4.51
N TYR A 215 -8.65 -2.13 -5.25
CA TYR A 215 -8.41 -1.77 -6.65
C TYR A 215 -8.91 -2.80 -7.67
N SER A 216 -9.43 -3.95 -7.23
CA SER A 216 -10.12 -4.90 -8.11
C SER A 216 -11.48 -4.34 -8.55
N PRO A 217 -11.95 -4.60 -9.79
CA PRO A 217 -13.27 -4.16 -10.23
C PRO A 217 -14.38 -4.66 -9.29
N SER A 218 -15.38 -3.83 -9.06
CA SER A 218 -16.60 -4.13 -8.32
C SER A 218 -17.37 -5.37 -8.84
N LYS A 219 -17.14 -5.75 -10.11
CA LYS A 219 -17.70 -6.96 -10.73
C LYS A 219 -17.01 -8.25 -10.26
N TRP A 220 -15.80 -8.16 -9.70
CA TRP A 220 -15.00 -9.31 -9.27
C TRP A 220 -15.16 -9.59 -7.77
N LYS A 221 -16.40 -9.59 -7.27
CA LYS A 221 -16.69 -9.82 -5.85
C LYS A 221 -16.13 -11.13 -5.31
N TYR A 222 -16.06 -12.17 -6.15
CA TYR A 222 -15.46 -13.46 -5.77
C TYR A 222 -13.99 -13.35 -5.35
N ILE A 223 -13.20 -12.50 -6.02
CA ILE A 223 -11.80 -12.26 -5.65
C ILE A 223 -11.77 -11.66 -4.24
N GLN A 224 -12.64 -10.71 -3.95
CA GLN A 224 -12.70 -10.05 -2.64
C GLN A 224 -13.11 -10.99 -1.50
N TYR A 225 -14.02 -11.93 -1.77
CA TYR A 225 -14.43 -12.92 -0.78
C TYR A 225 -13.39 -14.01 -0.53
N ILE A 226 -12.55 -14.32 -1.52
CA ILE A 226 -11.55 -15.40 -1.41
C ILE A 226 -10.22 -14.90 -0.81
N THR A 227 -9.83 -13.66 -1.07
CA THR A 227 -8.53 -13.10 -0.63
C THR A 227 -8.40 -13.05 0.89
N TRP A 228 -9.46 -12.67 1.61
CA TRP A 228 -9.47 -12.63 3.07
C TRP A 228 -9.27 -14.00 3.72
N PRO A 229 -10.04 -15.06 3.36
CA PRO A 229 -9.77 -16.42 3.82
C PRO A 229 -8.34 -16.86 3.57
N ILE A 230 -7.80 -16.65 2.36
CA ILE A 230 -6.40 -17.01 2.04
C ILE A 230 -5.42 -16.28 2.98
N THR A 231 -5.67 -15.00 3.27
CA THR A 231 -4.86 -14.20 4.19
C THR A 231 -4.90 -14.77 5.61
N PHE A 232 -6.09 -15.09 6.10
CA PHE A 232 -6.25 -15.70 7.43
C PHE A 232 -5.61 -17.08 7.51
N THR A 233 -5.67 -17.88 6.43
CA THR A 233 -4.94 -19.14 6.34
C THR A 233 -3.43 -18.93 6.42
N GLY A 234 -2.87 -17.94 5.70
CA GLY A 234 -1.46 -17.58 5.80
C GLY A 234 -1.06 -17.20 7.23
N ILE A 235 -1.84 -16.32 7.86
CA ILE A 235 -1.62 -15.91 9.27
C ILE A 235 -1.70 -17.12 10.22
N ALA A 236 -2.66 -18.02 10.02
CA ALA A 236 -2.77 -19.23 10.84
C ALA A 236 -1.53 -20.12 10.69
N PHE A 237 -1.05 -20.34 9.46
CA PHE A 237 0.18 -21.10 9.20
C PHE A 237 1.42 -20.44 9.83
N LEU A 238 1.50 -19.11 9.81
CA LEU A 238 2.56 -18.34 10.46
C LEU A 238 2.58 -18.56 11.99
N LEU A 239 1.40 -18.59 12.62
CA LEU A 239 1.26 -18.77 14.06
C LEU A 239 1.52 -20.24 14.49
N ILE A 240 0.95 -21.22 13.79
CA ILE A 240 1.11 -22.65 14.08
C ILE A 240 2.58 -23.10 13.88
N SER A 241 3.27 -22.52 12.90
CA SER A 241 4.70 -22.76 12.69
C SER A 241 5.59 -22.08 13.72
N ARG A 242 5.01 -21.28 14.64
CA ARG A 242 5.74 -20.44 15.61
C ARG A 242 6.72 -19.48 14.93
N GLY A 243 6.40 -19.02 13.72
CA GLY A 243 7.21 -18.03 13.01
C GLY A 243 7.16 -16.64 13.65
N HIS A 244 6.04 -16.31 14.31
CA HIS A 244 5.86 -15.07 15.07
C HIS A 244 4.97 -15.30 16.29
N TYR A 245 5.04 -14.38 17.26
CA TYR A 245 4.08 -14.32 18.36
C TYR A 245 2.72 -13.79 17.88
N THR A 246 1.65 -14.14 18.59
CA THR A 246 0.29 -13.63 18.30
C THR A 246 0.24 -12.11 18.41
N ILE A 247 0.97 -11.53 19.36
CA ILE A 247 1.04 -10.08 19.53
C ILE A 247 1.68 -9.40 18.31
N ASP A 248 2.69 -10.01 17.70
CA ASP A 248 3.36 -9.48 16.51
C ASP A 248 2.36 -9.35 15.36
N VAL A 249 1.56 -10.40 15.15
CA VAL A 249 0.52 -10.44 14.12
C VAL A 249 -0.57 -9.41 14.41
N ALA A 250 -1.05 -9.32 15.66
CA ALA A 250 -2.13 -8.40 16.04
C ALA A 250 -1.74 -6.93 15.84
N ILE A 251 -0.54 -6.53 16.30
CA ILE A 251 -0.02 -5.17 16.11
C ILE A 251 0.14 -4.87 14.62
N SER A 252 0.72 -5.80 13.86
CA SER A 252 0.95 -5.64 12.42
C SER A 252 -0.35 -5.45 11.65
N TYR A 253 -1.36 -6.28 11.93
CA TYR A 253 -2.67 -6.19 11.32
C TYR A 253 -3.34 -4.84 11.65
N TRP A 254 -3.30 -4.43 12.91
CA TRP A 254 -3.89 -3.17 13.36
C TRP A 254 -3.24 -1.96 12.70
N LEU A 255 -1.90 -1.87 12.72
CA LEU A 255 -1.18 -0.76 12.10
C LEU A 255 -1.37 -0.72 10.58
N THR A 256 -1.30 -1.87 9.92
CA THR A 256 -1.44 -1.95 8.45
C THR A 256 -2.82 -1.49 7.99
N THR A 257 -3.87 -2.01 8.62
CA THR A 257 -5.25 -1.63 8.27
C THR A 257 -5.53 -0.16 8.57
N ARG A 258 -5.09 0.35 9.73
CA ARG A 258 -5.28 1.77 10.10
C ARG A 258 -4.57 2.71 9.14
N LEU A 259 -3.28 2.48 8.90
CA LEU A 259 -2.51 3.31 7.99
C LEU A 259 -3.09 3.30 6.58
N PHE A 260 -3.53 2.13 6.10
CA PHE A 260 -4.15 2.00 4.79
C PHE A 260 -5.40 2.86 4.67
N TRP A 261 -6.35 2.73 5.60
CA TRP A 261 -7.61 3.47 5.54
C TRP A 261 -7.44 4.97 5.82
N GLU A 262 -6.55 5.34 6.73
CA GLU A 262 -6.20 6.75 6.97
C GLU A 262 -5.61 7.39 5.72
N TYR A 263 -4.69 6.69 5.05
CA TYR A 263 -4.09 7.15 3.80
C TYR A 263 -5.14 7.31 2.69
N HIS A 264 -6.01 6.32 2.48
CA HIS A 264 -7.03 6.38 1.43
C HIS A 264 -8.10 7.44 1.72
N THR A 265 -8.49 7.59 2.99
CA THR A 265 -9.40 8.67 3.42
C THR A 265 -8.78 10.05 3.17
N PHE A 266 -7.50 10.21 3.50
CA PHE A 266 -6.76 11.43 3.22
C PHE A 266 -6.65 11.71 1.71
N ALA A 267 -6.38 10.68 0.90
CA ALA A 267 -6.21 10.80 -0.54
C ALA A 267 -7.52 11.11 -1.28
N ALA A 268 -8.65 10.57 -0.81
CA ALA A 268 -9.97 10.78 -1.42
C ALA A 268 -10.57 12.16 -1.08
N ASN A 269 -10.32 12.67 0.13
CA ASN A 269 -10.92 13.92 0.60
C ASN A 269 -10.05 15.15 0.30
N GLN A 270 -10.41 15.93 -0.72
CA GLN A 270 -9.69 17.15 -1.11
C GLN A 270 -9.56 18.17 0.03
N TYR A 271 -10.59 18.28 0.89
CA TYR A 271 -10.59 19.18 2.05
C TYR A 271 -9.49 18.84 3.06
N LEU A 272 -9.26 17.54 3.32
CA LEU A 272 -8.20 17.07 4.22
C LEU A 272 -6.81 17.27 3.61
N ARG A 273 -6.70 17.20 2.28
CA ARG A 273 -5.43 17.38 1.55
C ARG A 273 -5.00 18.83 1.42
N ASN A 274 -5.93 19.73 1.08
CA ASN A 274 -5.65 21.13 0.74
C ASN A 274 -5.48 22.04 1.97
N ASP A 275 -5.47 21.46 3.17
CA ASP A 275 -5.14 22.14 4.43
C ASP A 275 -5.97 23.40 4.72
N GLN A 276 -7.23 23.39 4.27
CA GLN A 276 -8.10 24.56 4.35
C GLN A 276 -8.75 24.73 5.74
N SER A 277 -8.68 23.72 6.61
CA SER A 277 -9.28 23.73 7.94
C SER A 277 -8.24 23.88 9.05
N LYS A 278 -8.53 24.75 10.03
CA LYS A 278 -7.75 24.86 11.27
C LYS A 278 -7.87 23.61 12.14
N ASP A 279 -8.99 22.89 12.03
CA ASP A 279 -9.30 21.70 12.84
C ASP A 279 -8.76 20.40 12.22
N ASN A 280 -8.02 20.50 11.10
CA ASN A 280 -7.42 19.34 10.47
C ASN A 280 -6.18 18.85 11.25
N HIS A 281 -6.39 17.92 12.17
CA HIS A 281 -5.31 17.30 12.94
C HIS A 281 -4.39 16.41 12.10
N PHE A 282 -4.81 15.99 10.89
CA PHE A 282 -3.93 15.22 10.00
C PHE A 282 -2.66 15.99 9.60
N ARG A 283 -2.71 17.33 9.61
CA ARG A 283 -1.54 18.19 9.37
C ARG A 283 -0.39 17.95 10.37
N LYS A 284 -0.69 17.46 11.57
CA LYS A 284 0.33 17.28 12.63
C LYS A 284 1.19 16.04 12.43
N TYR A 285 0.74 15.08 11.61
CA TYR A 285 1.54 13.89 11.33
C TYR A 285 2.65 14.22 10.32
N GLY A 286 3.91 14.15 10.77
CA GLY A 286 5.07 14.46 9.93
C GLY A 286 5.14 13.60 8.65
N TRP A 287 4.70 12.35 8.69
CA TRP A 287 4.71 11.47 7.52
C TRP A 287 3.62 11.82 6.48
N LEU A 288 2.53 12.47 6.89
CA LEU A 288 1.47 12.89 5.97
C LEU A 288 1.88 14.06 5.07
N PHE A 289 2.94 14.78 5.42
CA PHE A 289 3.55 15.77 4.52
C PHE A 289 4.01 15.13 3.20
N ILE A 290 4.69 13.98 3.27
CA ILE A 290 5.15 13.25 2.08
C ILE A 290 3.93 12.76 1.28
N CYS A 291 2.92 12.22 1.95
CA CYS A 291 1.68 11.79 1.31
C CYS A 291 0.96 12.95 0.58
N ARG A 292 0.96 14.15 1.15
CA ARG A 292 0.35 15.35 0.56
C ARG A 292 1.04 15.77 -0.75
N ILE A 293 2.37 15.80 -0.77
CA ILE A 293 3.16 16.10 -1.99
C ILE A 293 2.86 15.07 -3.09
N MET A 294 2.77 13.81 -2.66
CA MET A 294 2.53 12.70 -3.58
C MET A 294 1.12 12.79 -4.19
N GLU A 295 0.10 13.16 -3.42
CA GLU A 295 -1.31 13.20 -3.87
C GLU A 295 -1.80 14.57 -4.40
N THR A 296 -0.94 15.59 -4.52
CA THR A 296 -1.36 16.99 -4.82
C THR A 296 -2.22 17.14 -6.08
N ASN A 297 -1.92 16.39 -7.15
CA ASN A 297 -2.54 16.55 -8.47
C ASN A 297 -3.66 15.51 -8.74
N ILE A 298 -4.18 14.85 -7.70
CA ILE A 298 -5.26 13.87 -7.82
C ILE A 298 -6.58 14.51 -7.41
N HIS A 299 -7.35 15.01 -8.37
CA HIS A 299 -8.56 15.78 -8.05
C HIS A 299 -9.82 14.91 -7.91
N THR A 300 -9.81 13.67 -8.41
CA THR A 300 -10.97 12.78 -8.39
C THR A 300 -10.62 11.41 -7.84
N ASN A 301 -11.64 10.68 -7.36
CA ASN A 301 -11.51 9.27 -7.02
C ASN A 301 -11.06 8.49 -8.26
N ILE A 302 -10.24 7.46 -8.03
CA ILE A 302 -9.67 6.65 -9.12
C ILE A 302 -10.78 5.78 -9.72
N PRO A 303 -11.11 5.91 -11.02
CA PRO A 303 -12.06 5.02 -11.67
C PRO A 303 -11.54 3.58 -11.76
N GLU A 304 -12.45 2.61 -11.64
CA GLU A 304 -12.18 1.17 -11.79
C GLU A 304 -11.97 0.77 -13.27
N GLU A 305 -10.96 1.34 -13.92
CA GLU A 305 -10.65 1.09 -15.33
C GLU A 305 -9.35 0.31 -15.48
N PHE A 306 -9.41 -0.84 -16.16
CA PHE A 306 -8.26 -1.69 -16.46
C PHE A 306 -7.87 -1.55 -17.93
N ASP A 307 -6.57 -1.33 -18.17
CA ASP A 307 -6.00 -1.23 -19.51
C ASP A 307 -4.91 -2.29 -19.65
N ASN A 308 -4.90 -3.04 -20.76
CA ASN A 308 -3.82 -4.00 -20.99
C ASN A 308 -2.52 -3.26 -21.38
N PRO A 309 -1.49 -3.23 -20.50
CA PRO A 309 -0.27 -2.46 -20.75
C PRO A 309 0.57 -3.06 -21.88
N ILE A 310 0.41 -4.36 -22.17
CA ILE A 310 1.15 -5.08 -23.23
C ILE A 310 0.68 -4.62 -24.61
N LYS A 311 -0.61 -4.30 -24.78
CA LYS A 311 -1.16 -3.78 -26.03
C LYS A 311 -0.52 -2.43 -26.40
N ASN A 312 -0.33 -1.56 -25.40
CA ASN A 312 0.29 -0.24 -25.59
C ASN A 312 1.81 -0.33 -25.85
N ILE A 313 2.51 -1.29 -25.25
CA ILE A 313 3.94 -1.55 -25.52
C ILE A 313 4.14 -2.11 -26.93
N LYS A 314 3.27 -3.04 -27.39
CA LYS A 314 3.29 -3.50 -28.79
C LYS A 314 3.06 -2.34 -29.75
N ILE A 315 2.08 -1.47 -29.50
CA ILE A 315 1.83 -0.30 -30.35
C ILE A 315 3.05 0.63 -30.39
N LEU A 316 3.72 0.88 -29.25
CA LEU A 316 4.94 1.71 -29.20
C LEU A 316 6.14 1.07 -29.94
N LEU A 317 6.31 -0.26 -29.82
CA LEU A 317 7.37 -1.00 -30.51
C LEU A 317 7.14 -1.08 -32.01
N PHE A 318 5.90 -1.36 -32.44
CA PHE A 318 5.52 -1.43 -33.86
C PHE A 318 5.47 -0.04 -34.52
N ARG A 319 5.11 1.02 -33.79
CA ARG A 319 5.16 2.40 -34.30
C ARG A 319 6.59 2.90 -34.50
N ARG A 320 7.58 2.31 -33.80
CA ARG A 320 9.00 2.58 -34.00
C ARG A 320 9.58 1.84 -35.20
N THR A 321 8.90 0.82 -35.73
CA THR A 321 9.33 0.05 -36.90
C THR A 321 8.77 0.59 -38.23
N THR A 322 7.81 1.51 -38.19
CA THR A 322 7.17 2.10 -39.39
C THR A 322 7.65 3.51 -39.73
N VAL A 323 8.70 4.00 -39.06
CA VAL A 323 9.35 5.27 -39.40
C VAL A 323 10.78 4.93 -39.83
N ASP A 324 10.93 4.46 -41.08
CA ASP A 324 12.14 4.56 -41.91
C ASP A 324 11.93 3.72 -43.18
N LEU A 325 11.28 4.30 -44.18
CA LEU A 325 11.40 3.91 -45.59
C LEU A 325 11.02 5.13 -46.44
N PRO A 326 11.99 6.01 -46.76
CA PRO A 326 11.77 7.01 -47.79
C PRO A 326 11.71 6.28 -49.15
N LEU A 327 10.53 6.29 -49.76
CA LEU A 327 10.37 5.98 -51.18
C LEU A 327 11.14 7.04 -51.97
N HIS A 328 12.33 6.68 -52.46
CA HIS A 328 13.01 7.43 -53.50
C HIS A 328 12.50 6.95 -54.86
N ASN A 329 12.00 7.90 -55.64
CA ASN A 329 11.69 7.78 -57.07
C ASN A 329 12.88 7.29 -57.89
#